data_AF-H8MHE0-F1
#
_entry.id   AF-H8MHE0-F1
#
_cell.length_a   1.000
_cell.length_b   1.000
_cell.length_c   1.000
_cell.angle_alpha   90.00
_cell.angle_beta   90.00
_cell.angle_gamma   90.00
#
_symmetry.space_group_name_H-M   'P 1'
#
loop_
_entity.id
_entity.type
_entity.pdbx_description
1 polymer ?
#
loop_
_entity_poly.entity_id
_entity_poly.type
_entity_poly.pdbx_seq_one_letter_code
_entity_poly.pdbx_strand_id
1 'polypeptide(L)'
;MHRRSRSLAVLAVLLAGGTAHAESSGYCERVSKKPETKDGYEVVTIDANSGQVVDGTTRLSEDARVQFIFSGKNPFRYEYRFPVTSQPLGAAVALRFLQMIPGLDLGNLPPATAKAKDLKGLVSSQCKTPEDLKWVNEVDKRARALQQRSVQVRDNLGYFEEANSFLKVTETDVLQDLPLICGRAEKLRAWPHSPGSFTNDTDTFKTQSAALATFLGKDEGLDGKPLSTGCQAETQKATATFEDEADAYQKAAAKVEAELQTHKVAIQQLDSVLASTLTREDPFFETRYTSPRDEPTGVRAESFRRDLRTENAPERLVGTVNMELGRSPFSLSAGIVFSTIESRRLVRQPSRVPTEDNPNQVGLRFGYDEDSDVTFAPAVFFNARLSDSPRYNWGASAGIVTAAADSTLRIDYALGLFASFRDVFYLHLGLQAGQRSSLAGGFKEGEEVPADLPDPIPTTKDWKVGFLLGFSLQLN
;
A
#
# COMPACT_ATOMS: atom_id res chain seq x y z
N MET A 1 -15.56 56.79 25.64
CA MET A 1 -15.54 55.88 24.47
C MET A 1 -14.50 54.74 24.58
N HIS A 2 -14.22 54.16 25.76
CA HIS A 2 -13.20 53.10 25.89
C HIS A 2 -13.71 51.86 26.65
N ARG A 3 -14.31 50.90 25.93
CA ARG A 3 -14.55 49.51 26.43
C ARG A 3 -14.42 48.39 25.37
N ARG A 4 -14.14 48.69 24.08
CA ARG A 4 -14.10 47.68 22.99
C ARG A 4 -12.77 46.91 22.82
N SER A 5 -11.69 47.26 23.53
CA SER A 5 -10.37 46.65 23.31
C SER A 5 -10.15 45.26 23.94
N ARG A 6 -10.93 44.86 24.96
CA ARG A 6 -10.72 43.58 25.66
C ARG A 6 -11.05 42.34 24.80
N SER A 7 -11.92 42.48 23.81
CA SER A 7 -12.30 41.37 22.91
C SER A 7 -11.16 40.85 22.04
N LEU A 8 -10.17 41.70 21.71
CA LEU A 8 -9.00 41.32 20.90
C LEU A 8 -7.87 40.70 21.75
N ALA A 9 -7.68 41.15 22.99
CA ALA A 9 -6.68 40.55 23.88
C ALA A 9 -6.99 39.07 24.18
N VAL A 10 -8.27 38.73 24.38
CA VAL A 10 -8.70 37.34 24.58
C VAL A 10 -8.62 36.53 23.28
N LEU A 11 -8.77 37.15 22.11
CA LEU A 11 -8.52 36.49 20.83
C LEU A 11 -7.05 36.09 20.69
N ALA A 12 -6.12 36.99 21.05
CA ALA A 12 -4.69 36.72 21.05
C ALA A 12 -4.30 35.61 22.04
N VAL A 13 -4.86 35.59 23.25
CA VAL A 13 -4.57 34.53 24.25
C VAL A 13 -5.17 33.16 23.88
N LEU A 14 -6.33 33.13 23.22
CA LEU A 14 -6.91 31.88 22.71
C LEU A 14 -6.18 31.32 21.48
N LEU A 15 -5.58 32.18 20.65
CA LEU A 15 -4.72 31.77 19.53
C LEU A 15 -3.27 31.51 19.97
N ALA A 16 -2.84 32.08 21.10
CA ALA A 16 -1.59 31.77 21.79
C ALA A 16 -1.74 30.59 22.78
N GLY A 17 -2.72 29.70 22.54
CA GLY A 17 -2.66 28.31 23.01
C GLY A 17 -1.52 27.60 22.30
N GLY A 18 -0.29 27.97 22.66
CA GLY A 18 0.90 27.61 21.91
C GLY A 18 1.05 26.10 21.79
N THR A 19 1.32 25.64 20.57
CA THR A 19 1.99 24.36 20.36
C THR A 19 3.40 24.47 20.93
N ALA A 20 3.51 24.38 22.26
CA ALA A 20 4.76 24.02 22.91
C ALA A 20 5.18 22.70 22.27
N HIS A 21 6.16 22.77 21.38
CA HIS A 21 6.69 21.61 20.69
C HIS A 21 7.19 20.68 21.79
N ALA A 22 6.51 19.55 21.95
CA ALA A 22 6.90 18.57 22.95
C ALA A 22 8.30 18.10 22.57
N GLU A 23 9.29 18.38 23.42
CA GLU A 23 10.64 17.85 23.24
C GLU A 23 10.52 16.34 23.10
N SER A 24 11.03 15.79 21.99
CA SER A 24 10.90 14.38 21.69
C SER A 24 11.54 13.56 22.80
N SER A 25 10.80 12.59 23.34
CA SER A 25 11.35 11.74 24.39
C SER A 25 12.60 10.99 23.89
N GLY A 26 13.48 10.62 24.80
CA GLY A 26 14.62 9.75 24.48
C GLY A 26 14.22 8.36 23.97
N TYR A 27 12.93 7.98 24.04
CA TYR A 27 12.37 6.85 23.29
C TYR A 27 12.13 7.27 21.83
N CYS A 28 11.35 8.33 21.58
CA CYS A 28 11.01 8.80 20.24
C CYS A 28 12.22 9.20 19.39
N GLU A 29 13.24 9.83 19.97
CA GLU A 29 14.51 10.12 19.27
C GLU A 29 15.29 8.86 18.89
N ARG A 30 15.16 7.78 19.67
CA ARG A 30 15.86 6.51 19.43
C ARG A 30 15.17 5.75 18.31
N VAL A 31 13.87 5.50 18.43
CA VAL A 31 13.10 4.69 17.47
C VAL A 31 12.90 5.36 16.11
N SER A 32 13.15 6.66 16.00
CA SER A 32 13.08 7.42 14.75
C SER A 32 14.36 7.35 13.90
N LYS A 33 15.46 6.78 14.42
CA LYS A 33 16.73 6.64 13.69
C LYS A 33 16.73 5.36 12.85
N LYS A 34 17.27 5.42 11.63
CA LYS A 34 17.45 4.23 10.77
C LYS A 34 18.33 3.21 11.54
N PRO A 35 17.95 1.92 11.61
CA PRO A 35 18.76 0.89 12.24
C PRO A 35 20.18 0.85 11.67
N GLU A 36 21.16 0.61 12.53
CA GLU A 36 22.56 0.56 12.13
C GLU A 36 22.86 -0.66 11.23
N THR A 37 23.80 -0.48 10.31
CA THR A 37 24.34 -1.57 9.48
C THR A 37 25.13 -2.52 10.36
N LYS A 38 24.81 -3.81 10.32
CA LYS A 38 25.55 -4.85 11.03
C LYS A 38 26.82 -5.23 10.27
N ASP A 39 27.95 -5.29 10.98
CA ASP A 39 29.25 -5.64 10.38
C ASP A 39 29.19 -6.94 9.56
N GLY A 40 29.71 -6.89 8.33
CA GLY A 40 29.73 -8.01 7.41
C GLY A 40 28.38 -8.36 6.78
N TYR A 41 27.40 -7.44 6.77
CA TYR A 41 26.16 -7.54 6.00
C TYR A 41 26.09 -6.46 4.92
N GLU A 42 25.68 -6.85 3.71
CA GLU A 42 25.24 -5.92 2.67
C GLU A 42 23.80 -5.47 2.99
N VAL A 43 23.54 -4.16 2.89
CA VAL A 43 22.24 -3.57 3.25
C VAL A 43 21.40 -3.32 2.00
N VAL A 44 20.13 -3.72 2.07
CA VAL A 44 19.11 -3.32 1.10
C VAL A 44 17.97 -2.65 1.85
N THR A 45 17.74 -1.36 1.57
CA THR A 45 16.65 -0.59 2.18
C THR A 45 15.45 -0.61 1.24
N ILE A 46 14.30 -1.06 1.75
CA ILE A 46 13.04 -1.17 1.01
C ILE A 46 12.04 -0.17 1.61
N ASP A 47 11.27 0.54 0.79
CA ASP A 47 10.11 1.30 1.29
C ASP A 47 8.93 0.37 1.55
N ALA A 48 8.40 0.41 2.77
CA ALA A 48 7.27 -0.40 3.20
C ALA A 48 5.94 -0.06 2.48
N ASN A 49 5.84 1.10 1.82
CA ASN A 49 4.60 1.60 1.20
C ASN A 49 4.53 1.47 -0.34
N SER A 50 5.66 1.17 -0.99
CA SER A 50 5.74 0.84 -2.42
C SER A 50 6.37 -0.52 -2.70
N GLY A 51 7.08 -1.10 -1.72
CA GLY A 51 7.91 -2.30 -1.92
C GLY A 51 9.05 -2.07 -2.92
N GLN A 52 9.50 -0.83 -3.12
CA GLN A 52 10.66 -0.51 -3.97
C GLN A 52 11.95 -0.47 -3.15
N VAL A 53 13.07 -0.81 -3.79
CA VAL A 53 14.41 -0.62 -3.22
C VAL A 53 14.78 0.86 -3.32
N VAL A 54 15.11 1.47 -2.19
CA VAL A 54 15.47 2.89 -2.07
C VAL A 54 17.00 3.06 -1.98
N ASP A 55 17.70 2.04 -1.48
CA ASP A 55 19.15 2.05 -1.20
C ASP A 55 19.65 0.58 -1.16
N GLY A 56 20.89 0.34 -1.61
CA GLY A 56 21.44 -1.01 -1.86
C GLY A 56 21.26 -1.54 -3.30
N THR A 57 21.76 -2.75 -3.55
CA THR A 57 21.68 -3.45 -4.86
C THR A 57 20.81 -4.71 -4.77
N THR A 58 20.08 -5.04 -5.84
CA THR A 58 19.28 -6.27 -5.95
C THR A 58 20.07 -7.50 -6.42
N ARG A 59 21.32 -7.31 -6.84
CA ARG A 59 22.27 -8.37 -7.19
C ARG A 59 23.45 -8.31 -6.22
N LEU A 60 23.66 -9.42 -5.51
CA LEU A 60 24.58 -9.55 -4.38
C LEU A 60 25.46 -10.81 -4.62
N SER A 61 26.59 -10.94 -3.92
CA SER A 61 27.41 -12.15 -4.06
C SER A 61 26.73 -13.38 -3.44
N GLU A 62 27.20 -14.58 -3.78
CA GLU A 62 26.60 -15.83 -3.29
C GLU A 62 26.87 -16.07 -1.79
N ASP A 63 28.02 -15.58 -1.33
CA ASP A 63 28.48 -15.54 0.06
C ASP A 63 27.96 -14.32 0.85
N ALA A 64 27.20 -13.42 0.20
CA ALA A 64 26.68 -12.20 0.83
C ALA A 64 25.70 -12.51 1.96
N ARG A 65 25.93 -11.90 3.13
CA ARG A 65 24.95 -11.82 4.22
C ARG A 65 24.14 -10.56 4.00
N VAL A 66 22.82 -10.64 4.06
CA VAL A 66 21.96 -9.49 3.67
C VAL A 66 21.11 -9.01 4.83
N GLN A 67 21.10 -7.70 5.06
CA GLN A 67 20.27 -7.00 6.02
C GLN A 67 19.22 -6.16 5.26
N PHE A 68 17.97 -6.62 5.29
CA PHE A 68 16.82 -5.91 4.75
C PHE A 68 16.30 -4.94 5.79
N ILE A 69 16.32 -3.65 5.46
CA ILE A 69 15.74 -2.59 6.30
C ILE A 69 14.47 -2.09 5.60
N PHE A 70 13.31 -2.53 6.06
CA PHE A 70 12.04 -1.97 5.62
C PHE A 70 11.83 -0.64 6.35
N SER A 71 11.63 0.43 5.57
CA SER A 71 11.65 1.82 6.02
C SER A 71 10.35 2.54 5.64
N GLY A 72 10.10 3.71 6.24
CA GLY A 72 8.90 4.51 5.94
C GLY A 72 7.59 3.94 6.52
N LYS A 73 7.64 2.95 7.43
CA LYS A 73 6.44 2.38 8.06
C LYS A 73 5.63 3.49 8.75
N ASN A 74 4.32 3.56 8.47
CA ASN A 74 3.34 4.31 9.26
C ASN A 74 2.58 3.34 10.20
N PRO A 75 3.11 3.01 11.40
CA PRO A 75 2.44 2.11 12.33
C PRO A 75 1.11 2.67 12.88
N PHE A 76 0.88 3.98 12.78
CA PHE A 76 -0.36 4.65 13.22
C PHE A 76 -1.50 4.56 12.18
N ARG A 77 -1.24 3.98 11.01
CA ARG A 77 -2.25 3.66 9.99
C ARG A 77 -2.21 2.20 9.55
N TYR A 78 -1.04 1.57 9.58
CA TYR A 78 -0.82 0.24 9.00
C TYR A 78 -0.11 -0.72 9.94
N GLU A 79 -0.65 -1.93 10.03
CA GLU A 79 0.11 -3.10 10.46
C GLU A 79 0.83 -3.68 9.24
N TYR A 80 2.14 -3.89 9.36
CA TYR A 80 2.97 -4.42 8.27
C TYR A 80 3.46 -5.84 8.56
N ARG A 81 3.54 -6.66 7.52
CA ARG A 81 4.13 -8.01 7.55
C ARG A 81 5.14 -8.14 6.40
N PHE A 82 6.37 -8.52 6.75
CA PHE A 82 7.49 -8.60 5.80
C PHE A 82 8.06 -10.02 5.71
N PRO A 83 7.41 -10.95 4.98
CA PRO A 83 8.01 -12.25 4.71
C PRO A 83 9.19 -12.08 3.73
N VAL A 84 10.36 -12.48 4.18
CA VAL A 84 11.54 -12.65 3.32
C VAL A 84 11.71 -14.13 3.08
N THR A 85 11.53 -14.57 1.83
CA THR A 85 11.59 -15.98 1.44
C THR A 85 12.78 -16.22 0.52
N SER A 86 13.50 -17.33 0.74
CA SER A 86 14.64 -17.75 -0.08
C SER A 86 14.28 -19.02 -0.84
N GLN A 87 14.41 -18.98 -2.17
CA GLN A 87 14.17 -20.12 -3.07
C GLN A 87 15.34 -20.30 -4.05
N PRO A 88 15.75 -21.53 -4.40
CA PRO A 88 16.78 -21.75 -5.42
C PRO A 88 16.34 -21.15 -6.77
N LEU A 89 17.20 -20.37 -7.41
CA LEU A 89 16.80 -19.48 -8.52
C LEU A 89 16.22 -20.25 -9.72
N GLY A 90 16.67 -21.49 -9.95
CA GLY A 90 16.15 -22.36 -11.01
C GLY A 90 14.66 -22.68 -10.92
N ALA A 91 14.09 -22.76 -9.71
CA ALA A 91 12.66 -23.02 -9.53
C ALA A 91 11.79 -21.79 -9.87
N ALA A 92 12.28 -20.59 -9.56
CA ALA A 92 11.55 -19.34 -9.79
C ALA A 92 11.42 -19.01 -11.28
N VAL A 93 12.47 -19.26 -12.08
CA VAL A 93 12.46 -19.05 -13.54
C VAL A 93 11.41 -19.92 -14.22
N ALA A 94 11.28 -21.18 -13.80
CA ALA A 94 10.28 -22.11 -14.34
C ALA A 94 8.83 -21.69 -14.03
N LEU A 95 8.58 -21.11 -12.84
CA LEU A 95 7.25 -20.62 -12.46
C LEU A 95 6.86 -19.30 -13.16
N ARG A 96 7.83 -18.40 -13.41
CA ARG A 96 7.58 -17.11 -14.06
C ARG A 96 7.12 -17.23 -15.52
N PHE A 97 7.46 -18.34 -16.19
CA PHE A 97 6.93 -18.72 -17.50
C PHE A 97 5.39 -18.93 -17.50
N LEU A 98 4.80 -19.31 -16.37
CA LEU A 98 3.40 -19.76 -16.29
C LEU A 98 2.38 -18.66 -15.90
N GLN A 99 2.81 -17.43 -15.61
CA GLN A 99 2.01 -16.44 -14.86
C GLN A 99 1.52 -15.20 -15.64
N MET A 100 1.61 -15.18 -16.98
CA MET A 100 1.39 -13.96 -17.79
C MET A 100 -0.11 -13.66 -18.12
N ILE A 101 -1.01 -13.53 -17.12
CA ILE A 101 -2.49 -13.38 -17.29
C ILE A 101 -3.12 -12.41 -16.21
N PRO A 102 -3.94 -11.34 -16.51
CA PRO A 102 -4.18 -10.18 -15.56
C PRO A 102 -5.62 -9.53 -15.36
N GLY A 103 -5.86 -8.67 -14.31
CA GLY A 103 -6.95 -7.61 -14.23
C GLY A 103 -7.44 -6.96 -12.84
N LEU A 104 -7.94 -5.68 -12.82
CA LEU A 104 -8.81 -4.88 -11.83
C LEU A 104 -8.21 -4.19 -10.52
N ASP A 105 -8.73 -3.16 -9.74
CA ASP A 105 -9.81 -2.07 -9.75
C ASP A 105 -9.63 -0.88 -8.67
N LEU A 106 -10.61 0.04 -8.36
CA LEU A 106 -10.50 1.41 -7.69
C LEU A 106 -11.58 1.90 -6.61
N GLY A 107 -11.43 3.05 -5.84
CA GLY A 107 -12.44 3.68 -4.85
C GLY A 107 -12.11 5.02 -4.03
N ASN A 108 -13.05 5.70 -3.28
CA ASN A 108 -12.99 7.07 -2.54
C ASN A 108 -14.23 7.37 -1.53
N LEU A 109 -14.53 8.43 -0.67
CA LEU A 109 -13.94 9.60 0.14
C LEU A 109 -14.98 10.34 1.17
N PRO A 110 -14.62 11.31 2.11
CA PRO A 110 -15.43 12.02 3.21
C PRO A 110 -15.65 13.60 3.07
N PRO A 111 -15.82 14.62 4.04
CA PRO A 111 -16.03 14.83 5.55
C PRO A 111 -16.94 16.07 6.09
N ALA A 112 -16.92 16.54 7.41
CA ALA A 112 -17.01 17.97 8.01
C ALA A 112 -17.97 18.42 9.23
N THR A 113 -17.57 19.37 10.18
CA THR A 113 -18.33 19.96 11.40
C THR A 113 -17.93 21.43 11.96
N ALA A 114 -18.37 21.96 13.18
CA ALA A 114 -18.13 23.36 13.81
C ALA A 114 -18.65 23.72 15.29
N LYS A 115 -18.24 24.83 16.04
CA LYS A 115 -18.55 25.19 17.53
C LYS A 115 -18.48 26.69 18.13
N ALA A 116 -18.65 26.95 19.49
CA ALA A 116 -18.87 28.29 20.23
C ALA A 116 -18.22 28.59 21.69
N LYS A 117 -18.69 29.56 22.57
CA LYS A 117 -17.93 30.36 23.66
C LYS A 117 -18.50 30.57 25.16
N ASP A 118 -18.02 31.56 25.99
CA ASP A 118 -17.95 31.65 27.52
C ASP A 118 -18.21 33.05 28.26
N LEU A 119 -18.42 33.06 29.63
CA LEU A 119 -19.49 33.76 30.40
C LEU A 119 -19.14 34.77 31.56
N LYS A 120 -18.07 34.56 32.33
CA LYS A 120 -17.96 34.87 33.81
C LYS A 120 -18.02 36.36 34.32
N GLY A 121 -19.04 37.17 34.00
CA GLY A 121 -18.97 38.64 34.16
C GLY A 121 -19.94 39.42 35.08
N LEU A 122 -21.00 38.85 35.68
CA LEU A 122 -22.25 39.64 35.92
C LEU A 122 -22.74 39.98 37.35
N VAL A 123 -22.30 39.35 38.45
CA VAL A 123 -23.21 39.09 39.62
C VAL A 123 -22.92 39.84 40.94
N SER A 124 -21.93 40.74 41.04
CA SER A 124 -21.27 41.00 42.35
C SER A 124 -21.33 42.44 42.92
N SER A 125 -22.41 43.23 42.79
CA SER A 125 -22.40 44.64 43.23
C SER A 125 -23.48 45.10 44.24
N GLN A 126 -24.60 44.39 44.42
CA GLN A 126 -25.73 44.89 45.24
C GLN A 126 -26.18 44.00 46.42
N CYS A 127 -25.76 42.74 46.50
CA CYS A 127 -26.01 41.86 47.65
C CYS A 127 -25.24 42.31 48.90
N LYS A 128 -25.91 42.50 50.05
CA LYS A 128 -25.32 43.19 51.23
C LYS A 128 -25.67 42.63 52.61
N THR A 129 -26.78 41.92 52.79
CA THR A 129 -27.14 41.35 54.11
C THR A 129 -26.29 40.11 54.44
N PRO A 130 -26.16 39.71 55.72
CA PRO A 130 -25.47 38.47 56.09
C PRO A 130 -26.08 37.23 55.41
N GLU A 131 -27.40 37.23 55.21
CA GLU A 131 -28.16 36.23 54.46
C GLU A 131 -27.84 36.27 52.95
N ASP A 132 -27.89 37.45 52.30
CA ASP A 132 -27.49 37.59 50.89
C ASP A 132 -26.05 37.06 50.68
N LEU A 133 -25.13 37.41 51.57
CA LEU A 133 -23.71 37.01 51.47
C LEU A 133 -23.52 35.49 51.61
N LYS A 134 -24.30 34.82 52.46
CA LYS A 134 -24.30 33.34 52.54
C LYS A 134 -24.78 32.72 51.23
N TRP A 135 -25.84 33.28 50.63
CA TRP A 135 -26.38 32.82 49.35
C TRP A 135 -25.37 33.04 48.21
N VAL A 136 -24.77 34.23 48.09
CA VAL A 136 -23.74 34.56 47.08
C VAL A 136 -22.52 33.63 47.18
N ASN A 137 -22.09 33.26 48.39
CA ASN A 137 -20.98 32.34 48.59
C ASN A 137 -21.29 30.91 48.10
N GLU A 138 -22.54 30.44 48.24
CA GLU A 138 -22.97 29.15 47.68
C GLU A 138 -23.13 29.21 46.16
N VAL A 139 -23.54 30.36 45.58
CA VAL A 139 -23.50 30.61 44.13
C VAL A 139 -22.07 30.53 43.59
N ASP A 140 -21.11 31.26 44.17
CA ASP A 140 -19.71 31.26 43.72
C ASP A 140 -19.09 29.85 43.83
N LYS A 141 -19.37 29.13 44.93
CA LYS A 141 -18.96 27.73 45.11
C LYS A 141 -19.51 26.81 44.00
N ARG A 142 -20.78 26.94 43.64
CA ARG A 142 -21.41 26.17 42.54
C ARG A 142 -20.87 26.57 41.17
N ALA A 143 -20.72 27.87 40.92
CA ALA A 143 -20.16 28.40 39.69
C ALA A 143 -18.70 27.98 39.49
N ARG A 144 -17.90 27.88 40.56
CA ARG A 144 -16.53 27.33 40.53
C ARG A 144 -16.50 25.84 40.25
N ALA A 145 -17.38 25.05 40.86
CA ALA A 145 -17.49 23.62 40.56
C ALA A 145 -17.88 23.38 39.09
N LEU A 146 -18.84 24.16 38.58
CA LEU A 146 -19.24 24.10 37.17
C LEU A 146 -18.13 24.60 36.23
N GLN A 147 -17.35 25.61 36.62
CA GLN A 147 -16.17 26.05 35.86
C GLN A 147 -15.05 25.01 35.84
N GLN A 148 -14.81 24.29 36.95
CA GLN A 148 -13.89 23.15 36.95
C GLN A 148 -14.38 22.04 36.01
N ARG A 149 -15.70 21.81 35.94
CA ARG A 149 -16.31 20.85 35.03
C ARG A 149 -16.27 21.31 33.57
N SER A 150 -16.43 22.61 33.26
CA SER A 150 -16.25 23.14 31.90
C SER A 150 -14.79 23.11 31.44
N VAL A 151 -13.83 23.29 32.36
CA VAL A 151 -12.40 23.05 32.09
C VAL A 151 -12.16 21.59 31.71
N GLN A 152 -12.72 20.62 32.45
CA GLN A 152 -12.60 19.20 32.08
C GLN A 152 -13.23 18.89 30.71
N VAL A 153 -14.41 19.44 30.40
CA VAL A 153 -15.05 19.28 29.07
C VAL A 153 -14.23 19.95 27.95
N ARG A 154 -13.55 21.08 28.23
CA ARG A 154 -12.62 21.75 27.31
C ARG A 154 -11.33 20.95 27.10
N ASP A 155 -10.80 20.33 28.14
CA ASP A 155 -9.55 19.57 28.07
C ASP A 155 -9.78 18.21 27.38
N ASN A 156 -10.98 17.64 27.55
CA ASN A 156 -11.51 16.53 26.75
C ASN A 156 -11.69 16.90 25.26
N LEU A 157 -12.12 18.14 24.97
CA LEU A 157 -12.16 18.71 23.61
C LEU A 157 -10.75 18.83 23.00
N GLY A 158 -9.79 19.31 23.78
CA GLY A 158 -8.38 19.44 23.36
C GLY A 158 -7.76 18.10 22.97
N TYR A 159 -8.15 17.00 23.63
CA TYR A 159 -7.77 15.65 23.18
C TYR A 159 -8.38 15.32 21.82
N PHE A 160 -9.67 15.58 21.58
CA PHE A 160 -10.30 15.29 20.30
C PHE A 160 -9.68 16.11 19.15
N GLU A 161 -9.34 17.38 19.39
CA GLU A 161 -8.65 18.24 18.43
C GLU A 161 -7.21 17.74 18.15
N GLU A 162 -6.45 17.35 19.18
CA GLU A 162 -5.11 16.75 19.03
C GLU A 162 -5.18 15.40 18.31
N ALA A 163 -6.13 14.52 18.67
CA ALA A 163 -6.30 13.19 18.09
C ALA A 163 -6.72 13.25 16.63
N ASN A 164 -7.67 14.13 16.26
CA ASN A 164 -8.05 14.38 14.87
C ASN A 164 -6.89 14.98 14.07
N SER A 165 -6.16 15.94 14.65
CA SER A 165 -4.95 16.52 14.04
C SER A 165 -3.83 15.49 13.86
N PHE A 166 -3.67 14.55 14.80
CA PHE A 166 -2.71 13.45 14.73
C PHE A 166 -3.12 12.44 13.66
N LEU A 167 -4.39 12.00 13.65
CA LEU A 167 -4.95 11.11 12.63
C LEU A 167 -4.77 11.68 11.22
N LYS A 168 -4.94 13.00 11.03
CA LYS A 168 -4.72 13.69 9.77
C LYS A 168 -3.25 13.75 9.34
N VAL A 169 -2.32 14.06 10.25
CA VAL A 169 -0.88 14.06 9.91
C VAL A 169 -0.41 12.63 9.58
N THR A 170 -0.89 11.64 10.33
CA THR A 170 -0.64 10.22 10.11
C THR A 170 -1.60 9.56 9.09
N GLU A 171 -2.36 10.35 8.33
CA GLU A 171 -3.17 9.87 7.19
C GLU A 171 -2.26 9.52 6.00
N THR A 172 -1.13 10.21 5.88
CA THR A 172 -0.11 9.98 4.85
C THR A 172 0.50 8.58 4.94
N ASP A 173 0.74 7.94 3.79
CA ASP A 173 1.37 6.62 3.74
C ASP A 173 2.82 6.63 4.27
N VAL A 174 3.57 7.70 3.96
CA VAL A 174 4.94 7.95 4.45
C VAL A 174 4.91 9.10 5.44
N LEU A 175 5.27 8.81 6.69
CA LEU A 175 5.33 9.80 7.77
C LEU A 175 6.52 10.77 7.59
N GLN A 176 6.27 12.06 7.83
CA GLN A 176 7.29 13.10 7.92
C GLN A 176 7.52 13.48 9.40
N ASP A 177 8.76 13.79 9.79
CA ASP A 177 9.13 14.14 11.17
C ASP A 177 8.69 13.07 12.20
N LEU A 178 9.33 11.89 12.11
CA LEU A 178 9.08 10.75 13.01
C LEU A 178 9.21 11.12 14.50
N PRO A 179 10.22 11.91 14.96
CA PRO A 179 10.31 12.32 16.37
C PRO A 179 9.10 13.12 16.83
N LEU A 180 8.64 14.11 16.04
CA LEU A 180 7.48 14.93 16.37
C LEU A 180 6.18 14.11 16.39
N ILE A 181 5.97 13.24 15.39
CA ILE A 181 4.78 12.38 15.36
C ILE A 181 4.79 11.40 16.53
N CYS A 182 5.94 10.79 16.84
CA CYS A 182 6.09 9.92 18.00
C CYS A 182 5.80 10.66 19.32
N GLY A 183 6.36 11.87 19.52
CA GLY A 183 6.08 12.67 20.72
C GLY A 183 4.61 13.07 20.86
N ARG A 184 3.91 13.30 19.75
CA ARG A 184 2.44 13.50 19.75
C ARG A 184 1.68 12.21 20.09
N ALA A 185 2.14 11.05 19.63
CA ALA A 185 1.58 9.75 20.00
C ALA A 185 1.73 9.48 21.51
N GLU A 186 2.91 9.75 22.09
CA GLU A 186 3.14 9.66 23.54
C GLU A 186 2.25 10.64 24.31
N LYS A 187 2.14 11.90 23.88
CA LYS A 187 1.27 12.91 24.48
C LYS A 187 -0.21 12.48 24.48
N LEU A 188 -0.70 11.89 23.39
CA LEU A 188 -2.05 11.33 23.31
C LEU A 188 -2.23 10.15 24.26
N ARG A 189 -1.26 9.22 24.29
CA ARG A 189 -1.33 8.02 25.15
C ARG A 189 -1.19 8.34 26.65
N ALA A 190 -0.53 9.44 27.00
CA ALA A 190 -0.39 9.94 28.38
C ALA A 190 -1.54 10.85 28.82
N TRP A 191 -2.51 11.16 27.95
CA TRP A 191 -3.58 12.10 28.26
C TRP A 191 -4.57 11.49 29.28
N PRO A 192 -4.87 12.16 30.40
CA PRO A 192 -5.64 11.54 31.50
C PRO A 192 -7.16 11.52 31.25
N HIS A 193 -7.62 10.56 30.47
CA HIS A 193 -9.05 10.18 30.38
C HIS A 193 -9.19 8.68 30.11
N SER A 194 -10.37 8.12 30.43
CA SER A 194 -10.71 6.73 30.11
C SER A 194 -11.73 6.71 28.97
N PRO A 195 -11.66 5.78 28.00
CA PRO A 195 -12.66 5.59 26.94
C PRO A 195 -14.07 5.24 27.46
N GLY A 196 -14.75 6.24 28.04
CA GLY A 196 -16.04 6.12 28.72
C GLY A 196 -16.31 7.20 29.78
N SER A 197 -15.33 8.00 30.23
CA SER A 197 -15.59 9.07 31.22
C SER A 197 -16.34 10.28 30.64
N PHE A 198 -16.19 10.53 29.35
CA PHE A 198 -16.71 11.71 28.64
C PHE A 198 -18.22 11.93 28.76
N THR A 199 -19.04 10.86 28.74
CA THR A 199 -20.50 10.95 28.94
C THR A 199 -20.82 11.35 30.38
N ASN A 200 -20.21 10.69 31.36
CA ASN A 200 -20.40 11.01 32.78
C ASN A 200 -20.01 12.46 33.07
N ASP A 201 -18.94 12.97 32.45
CA ASP A 201 -18.50 14.36 32.59
C ASP A 201 -19.50 15.35 32.01
N THR A 202 -20.04 15.02 30.83
CA THR A 202 -21.05 15.82 30.11
C THR A 202 -22.40 15.84 30.84
N ASP A 203 -22.88 14.69 31.32
CA ASP A 203 -24.13 14.59 32.08
C ASP A 203 -24.02 15.19 33.48
N THR A 204 -22.86 15.06 34.14
CA THR A 204 -22.59 15.79 35.39
C THR A 204 -22.70 17.29 35.15
N PHE A 205 -22.14 17.80 34.04
CA PHE A 205 -22.24 19.22 33.69
C PHE A 205 -23.69 19.65 33.46
N LYS A 206 -24.47 18.92 32.65
CA LYS A 206 -25.91 19.18 32.43
C LYS A 206 -26.68 19.26 33.75
N THR A 207 -26.45 18.28 34.63
CA THR A 207 -27.12 18.19 35.95
C THR A 207 -26.71 19.34 36.87
N GLN A 208 -25.43 19.70 36.92
CA GLN A 208 -24.93 20.78 37.76
C GLN A 208 -25.33 22.17 37.24
N SER A 209 -25.40 22.40 35.93
CA SER A 209 -25.86 23.67 35.38
C SER A 209 -27.35 23.87 35.61
N ALA A 210 -28.17 22.83 35.41
CA ALA A 210 -29.60 22.86 35.76
C ALA A 210 -29.80 23.13 37.26
N ALA A 211 -29.08 22.41 38.13
CA ALA A 211 -29.15 22.60 39.59
C ALA A 211 -28.62 23.97 40.07
N LEU A 212 -27.83 24.67 39.26
CA LEU A 212 -27.43 26.07 39.52
C LEU A 212 -28.49 27.05 39.01
N ALA A 213 -29.06 26.86 37.82
CA ALA A 213 -30.20 27.67 37.34
C ALA A 213 -31.39 27.61 38.31
N THR A 214 -31.80 26.42 38.75
CA THR A 214 -32.87 26.23 39.76
C THR A 214 -32.51 26.80 41.15
N PHE A 215 -31.22 27.02 41.45
CA PHE A 215 -30.79 27.69 42.68
C PHE A 215 -30.80 29.22 42.54
N LEU A 216 -30.43 29.73 41.35
CA LEU A 216 -30.46 31.15 40.99
C LEU A 216 -31.88 31.68 40.79
N GLY A 217 -32.83 30.84 40.37
CA GLY A 217 -34.26 31.17 40.26
C GLY A 217 -35.03 31.19 41.58
N LYS A 218 -34.35 31.36 42.73
CA LYS A 218 -35.00 31.46 44.05
C LYS A 218 -34.95 32.88 44.59
N ASP A 219 -36.12 33.41 44.96
CA ASP A 219 -36.25 34.70 45.63
C ASP A 219 -35.90 34.64 47.14
N GLU A 220 -35.67 33.43 47.68
CA GLU A 220 -35.33 33.14 49.08
C GLU A 220 -33.87 32.70 49.26
N GLY A 221 -33.27 33.13 50.38
CA GLY A 221 -31.96 32.71 50.86
C GLY A 221 -31.95 31.29 51.45
N LEU A 222 -30.76 30.87 51.90
CA LEU A 222 -30.51 29.50 52.41
C LEU A 222 -31.30 29.11 53.67
N ASP A 223 -31.93 30.08 54.35
CA ASP A 223 -32.75 29.90 55.55
C ASP A 223 -34.24 30.19 55.33
N GLY A 224 -34.70 30.32 54.08
CA GLY A 224 -36.10 30.58 53.74
C GLY A 224 -36.57 32.02 53.98
N LYS A 225 -35.65 32.96 54.26
CA LYS A 225 -35.97 34.39 54.23
C LYS A 225 -35.90 34.93 52.80
N PRO A 226 -36.74 35.88 52.38
CA PRO A 226 -36.58 36.55 51.10
C PRO A 226 -35.23 37.31 51.02
N LEU A 227 -34.57 37.23 49.88
CA LEU A 227 -33.35 37.98 49.55
C LEU A 227 -33.64 39.49 49.48
N SER A 228 -32.61 40.33 49.65
CA SER A 228 -32.81 41.78 49.52
C SER A 228 -33.13 42.17 48.06
N THR A 229 -34.00 43.17 47.85
CA THR A 229 -34.53 43.53 46.51
C THR A 229 -33.44 43.91 45.50
N GLY A 230 -32.34 44.51 45.97
CA GLY A 230 -31.16 44.78 45.12
C GLY A 230 -30.38 43.52 44.74
N CYS A 231 -30.30 42.54 45.66
CA CYS A 231 -29.70 41.24 45.38
C CYS A 231 -30.58 40.40 44.43
N GLN A 232 -31.90 40.42 44.59
CA GLN A 232 -32.86 39.78 43.66
C GLN A 232 -32.72 40.32 42.23
N ALA A 233 -32.59 41.65 42.06
CA ALA A 233 -32.47 42.27 40.75
C ALA A 233 -31.14 41.95 40.02
N GLU A 234 -30.01 41.88 40.74
CA GLU A 234 -28.76 41.37 40.14
C GLU A 234 -28.80 39.86 39.89
N THR A 235 -29.46 39.10 40.78
CA THR A 235 -29.65 37.65 40.65
C THR A 235 -30.41 37.31 39.38
N GLN A 236 -31.61 37.84 39.15
CA GLN A 236 -32.41 37.55 37.96
C GLN A 236 -31.65 37.87 36.65
N LYS A 237 -30.88 38.96 36.64
CA LYS A 237 -30.02 39.33 35.51
C LYS A 237 -28.86 38.35 35.29
N ALA A 238 -28.27 37.86 36.38
CA ALA A 238 -27.24 36.82 36.33
C ALA A 238 -27.82 35.47 35.90
N THR A 239 -29.02 35.10 36.35
CA THR A 239 -29.75 33.89 35.95
C THR A 239 -29.93 33.87 34.44
N ALA A 240 -30.48 34.93 33.83
CA ALA A 240 -30.73 34.98 32.40
C ALA A 240 -29.45 34.79 31.55
N THR A 241 -28.36 35.49 31.87
CA THR A 241 -27.08 35.30 31.14
C THR A 241 -26.40 33.97 31.48
N PHE A 242 -26.65 33.42 32.68
CA PHE A 242 -26.19 32.08 33.03
C PHE A 242 -26.93 31.00 32.22
N GLU A 243 -28.24 31.14 32.02
CA GLU A 243 -29.08 30.21 31.27
C GLU A 243 -28.75 30.22 29.77
N ASP A 244 -28.63 31.40 29.14
CA ASP A 244 -28.23 31.55 27.73
C ASP A 244 -26.92 30.78 27.42
N GLU A 245 -25.91 30.96 28.27
CA GLU A 245 -24.60 30.34 28.05
C GLU A 245 -24.51 28.92 28.60
N ALA A 246 -25.28 28.55 29.63
CA ALA A 246 -25.41 27.15 30.06
C ALA A 246 -26.07 26.31 28.96
N ASP A 247 -27.08 26.83 28.25
CA ASP A 247 -27.67 26.21 27.07
C ASP A 247 -26.66 26.12 25.91
N ALA A 248 -25.89 27.18 25.63
CA ALA A 248 -24.82 27.14 24.64
C ALA A 248 -23.76 26.08 24.97
N TYR A 249 -23.35 25.98 26.23
CA TYR A 249 -22.44 24.95 26.73
C TYR A 249 -23.05 23.55 26.70
N GLN A 250 -24.33 23.36 27.05
CA GLN A 250 -25.01 22.07 26.96
C GLN A 250 -25.14 21.60 25.51
N LYS A 251 -25.52 22.49 24.57
CA LYS A 251 -25.54 22.20 23.13
C LYS A 251 -24.15 21.88 22.59
N ALA A 252 -23.13 22.59 23.04
CA ALA A 252 -21.74 22.29 22.70
C ALA A 252 -21.28 20.93 23.27
N ALA A 253 -21.62 20.61 24.52
CA ALA A 253 -21.25 19.35 25.16
C ALA A 253 -21.98 18.18 24.51
N ALA A 254 -23.30 18.28 24.28
CA ALA A 254 -24.10 17.28 23.57
C ALA A 254 -23.61 17.05 22.12
N LYS A 255 -23.10 18.08 21.43
CA LYS A 255 -22.47 17.91 20.12
C LYS A 255 -21.16 17.12 20.20
N VAL A 256 -20.31 17.40 21.19
CA VAL A 256 -19.08 16.61 21.42
C VAL A 256 -19.39 15.20 21.86
N GLU A 257 -20.42 15.00 22.68
CA GLU A 257 -20.91 13.69 23.07
C GLU A 257 -21.40 12.90 21.86
N ALA A 258 -22.16 13.52 20.95
CA ALA A 258 -22.55 12.90 19.69
C ALA A 258 -21.34 12.53 18.81
N GLU A 259 -20.40 13.46 18.57
CA GLU A 259 -19.18 13.21 17.79
C GLU A 259 -18.30 12.13 18.45
N LEU A 260 -18.17 12.11 19.79
CA LEU A 260 -17.44 11.10 20.55
C LEU A 260 -18.13 9.72 20.53
N GLN A 261 -19.46 9.63 20.50
CA GLN A 261 -20.15 8.35 20.32
C GLN A 261 -20.02 7.85 18.88
N THR A 262 -20.18 8.73 17.88
CA THR A 262 -19.95 8.41 16.46
C THR A 262 -18.52 7.91 16.20
N HIS A 263 -17.53 8.48 16.89
CA HIS A 263 -16.12 8.10 16.75
C HIS A 263 -15.60 7.18 17.87
N LYS A 264 -16.46 6.65 18.74
CA LYS A 264 -16.05 5.85 19.92
C LYS A 264 -15.16 4.65 19.54
N VAL A 265 -15.57 3.91 18.51
CA VAL A 265 -14.82 2.76 17.99
C VAL A 265 -13.47 3.20 17.44
N ALA A 266 -13.42 4.30 16.67
CA ALA A 266 -12.18 4.85 16.13
C ALA A 266 -11.22 5.37 17.23
N ILE A 267 -11.74 5.92 18.32
CA ILE A 267 -10.95 6.34 19.49
C ILE A 267 -10.39 5.13 20.24
N GLN A 268 -11.19 4.06 20.42
CA GLN A 268 -10.72 2.82 21.04
C GLN A 268 -9.71 2.07 20.16
N GLN A 269 -9.89 2.10 18.84
CA GLN A 269 -8.90 1.63 17.87
C GLN A 269 -7.61 2.45 17.95
N LEU A 270 -7.70 3.80 17.95
CA LEU A 270 -6.54 4.67 18.09
C LEU A 270 -5.76 4.40 19.38
N ASP A 271 -6.43 4.25 20.53
CA ASP A 271 -5.75 3.94 21.80
C ASP A 271 -5.02 2.58 21.76
N SER A 272 -5.63 1.57 21.13
CA SER A 272 -5.01 0.26 20.89
C SER A 272 -3.79 0.36 19.94
N VAL A 273 -3.89 1.16 18.89
CA VAL A 273 -2.81 1.43 17.92
C VAL A 273 -1.66 2.20 18.58
N LEU A 274 -1.96 3.21 19.42
CA LEU A 274 -0.95 3.93 20.21
C LEU A 274 -0.25 2.98 21.19
N ALA A 275 -0.99 2.18 21.95
CA ALA A 275 -0.44 1.24 22.91
C ALA A 275 0.44 0.16 22.27
N SER A 276 0.01 -0.40 21.13
CA SER A 276 0.76 -1.43 20.39
C SER A 276 1.92 -0.89 19.56
N THR A 277 1.90 0.40 19.18
CA THR A 277 3.02 1.06 18.50
C THR A 277 4.12 1.46 19.48
N LEU A 278 3.75 2.15 20.57
CA LEU A 278 4.71 2.70 21.55
C LEU A 278 5.36 1.65 22.46
N THR A 279 5.00 0.37 22.30
CA THR A 279 5.63 -0.78 22.99
C THR A 279 6.57 -1.58 22.08
N ARG A 280 6.69 -1.22 20.79
CA ARG A 280 7.65 -1.86 19.87
C ARG A 280 9.03 -1.22 20.00
N GLU A 281 10.05 -2.05 19.76
CA GLU A 281 11.45 -1.62 19.68
C GLU A 281 11.69 -0.83 18.38
N ASP A 282 11.30 -1.40 17.23
CA ASP A 282 11.28 -0.74 15.92
C ASP A 282 9.82 -0.53 15.39
N PRO A 283 9.13 0.56 15.79
CA PRO A 283 7.84 0.93 15.23
C PRO A 283 7.94 1.42 13.77
N PHE A 284 8.96 2.21 13.43
CA PHE A 284 9.10 2.87 12.11
C PHE A 284 9.98 2.12 11.10
N PHE A 285 10.74 1.12 11.55
CA PHE A 285 11.61 0.29 10.72
C PHE A 285 11.34 -1.19 10.96
N GLU A 286 11.74 -2.07 10.06
CA GLU A 286 11.80 -3.51 10.34
C GLU A 286 13.10 -4.06 9.77
N THR A 287 13.89 -4.74 10.59
CA THR A 287 15.12 -5.40 10.12
C THR A 287 14.90 -6.90 9.95
N ARG A 288 15.23 -7.43 8.77
CA ARG A 288 15.23 -8.88 8.48
C ARG A 288 16.60 -9.27 7.91
N TYR A 289 17.03 -10.49 8.21
CA TYR A 289 18.35 -10.98 7.80
C TYR A 289 18.21 -12.27 6.98
N THR A 290 19.03 -12.42 5.93
CA THR A 290 19.26 -13.73 5.29
C THR A 290 20.73 -14.12 5.40
N SER A 291 20.95 -15.38 5.78
CA SER A 291 22.25 -16.04 5.64
C SER A 291 22.53 -16.38 4.18
N PRO A 292 23.81 -16.56 3.80
CA PRO A 292 24.19 -17.12 2.50
C PRO A 292 23.70 -18.58 2.38
N ARG A 293 23.78 -19.12 1.17
CA ARG A 293 23.54 -20.54 0.88
C ARG A 293 24.61 -21.07 -0.06
N ASP A 294 24.80 -22.39 -0.07
CA ASP A 294 25.73 -23.09 -0.96
C ASP A 294 25.21 -23.21 -2.42
N GLU A 295 24.21 -22.40 -2.80
CA GLU A 295 23.62 -22.37 -4.14
C GLU A 295 23.02 -20.98 -4.49
N PRO A 296 22.98 -20.59 -5.78
CA PRO A 296 22.41 -19.31 -6.21
C PRO A 296 20.92 -19.18 -5.88
N THR A 297 20.59 -18.18 -5.08
CA THR A 297 19.33 -18.09 -4.35
C THR A 297 18.56 -16.83 -4.71
N GLY A 298 17.34 -17.01 -5.18
CA GLY A 298 16.36 -15.92 -5.32
C GLY A 298 15.78 -15.58 -3.95
N VAL A 299 16.01 -14.34 -3.49
CA VAL A 299 15.38 -13.81 -2.28
C VAL A 299 14.21 -12.93 -2.68
N ARG A 300 12.99 -13.37 -2.33
CA ARG A 300 11.75 -12.63 -2.51
C ARG A 300 11.36 -12.01 -1.17
N ALA A 301 11.55 -10.69 -1.06
CA ALA A 301 11.10 -9.87 0.04
C ALA A 301 9.78 -9.21 -0.34
N GLU A 302 8.70 -9.50 0.39
CA GLU A 302 7.39 -8.92 0.16
C GLU A 302 7.04 -7.92 1.26
N SER A 303 6.38 -6.84 0.89
CA SER A 303 5.78 -5.90 1.84
C SER A 303 4.27 -6.08 1.82
N PHE A 304 3.69 -6.56 2.91
CA PHE A 304 2.24 -6.58 3.11
C PHE A 304 1.84 -5.52 4.13
N ARG A 305 0.65 -4.91 3.97
CA ARG A 305 0.06 -4.03 4.99
C ARG A 305 -1.46 -4.22 5.14
N ARG A 306 -1.94 -4.06 6.37
CA ARG A 306 -3.37 -4.03 6.74
C ARG A 306 -3.68 -2.64 7.32
N ASP A 307 -4.71 -1.97 6.82
CA ASP A 307 -5.12 -0.65 7.31
C ASP A 307 -5.85 -0.80 8.66
N LEU A 308 -5.28 -0.24 9.73
CA LEU A 308 -5.77 -0.35 11.10
C LEU A 308 -6.96 0.58 11.41
N ARG A 309 -7.33 1.45 10.46
CA ARG A 309 -8.46 2.40 10.59
C ARG A 309 -9.73 1.90 9.91
N THR A 310 -9.62 0.85 9.12
CA THR A 310 -10.77 0.16 8.50
C THR A 310 -11.01 -1.15 9.25
N GLU A 311 -12.19 -1.30 9.87
CA GLU A 311 -12.52 -2.50 10.62
C GLU A 311 -12.49 -3.74 9.70
N ASN A 312 -11.84 -4.82 10.15
CA ASN A 312 -11.67 -6.07 9.41
C ASN A 312 -11.01 -5.89 8.01
N ALA A 313 -10.17 -4.88 7.83
CA ALA A 313 -9.44 -4.66 6.59
C ALA A 313 -8.65 -5.90 6.15
N PRO A 314 -8.72 -6.30 4.86
CA PRO A 314 -7.87 -7.36 4.33
C PRO A 314 -6.41 -6.89 4.31
N GLU A 315 -5.49 -7.82 4.57
CA GLU A 315 -4.09 -7.60 4.28
C GLU A 315 -3.89 -7.47 2.76
N ARG A 316 -3.12 -6.46 2.33
CA ARG A 316 -2.81 -6.20 0.92
C ARG A 316 -1.31 -6.32 0.69
N LEU A 317 -0.93 -7.00 -0.39
CA LEU A 317 0.42 -6.91 -0.93
C LEU A 317 0.65 -5.49 -1.46
N VAL A 318 1.75 -4.89 -1.04
CA VAL A 318 2.16 -3.51 -1.38
C VAL A 318 3.16 -3.52 -2.52
N GLY A 319 4.11 -4.46 -2.45
CA GLY A 319 5.12 -4.68 -3.48
C GLY A 319 6.01 -5.86 -3.14
N THR A 320 6.77 -6.32 -4.14
CA THR A 320 7.63 -7.50 -4.06
C THR A 320 8.99 -7.16 -4.66
N VAL A 321 10.04 -7.21 -3.85
CA VAL A 321 11.42 -7.14 -4.31
C VAL A 321 11.92 -8.56 -4.52
N ASN A 322 12.34 -8.86 -5.75
CA ASN A 322 13.09 -10.08 -6.06
C ASN A 322 14.57 -9.73 -6.20
N MET A 323 15.44 -10.49 -5.54
CA MET A 323 16.89 -10.26 -5.47
C MET A 323 17.62 -11.56 -5.76
N GLU A 324 18.84 -11.44 -6.30
CA GLU A 324 19.66 -12.57 -6.74
C GLU A 324 20.93 -12.61 -5.87
N LEU A 325 21.03 -13.64 -5.01
CA LEU A 325 22.29 -13.99 -4.32
C LEU A 325 23.06 -14.94 -5.23
N GLY A 326 24.25 -14.54 -5.66
CA GLY A 326 25.03 -15.29 -6.63
C GLY A 326 24.43 -15.25 -8.04
N ARG A 327 24.86 -16.18 -8.91
CA ARG A 327 24.47 -16.21 -10.33
C ARG A 327 23.73 -17.48 -10.65
N SER A 328 22.46 -17.36 -11.07
CA SER A 328 21.68 -18.52 -11.49
C SER A 328 22.43 -19.35 -12.56
N PRO A 329 22.56 -20.68 -12.38
CA PRO A 329 23.03 -21.56 -13.44
C PRO A 329 22.01 -21.68 -14.57
N PHE A 330 20.76 -21.22 -14.36
CA PHE A 330 19.70 -21.23 -15.36
C PHE A 330 19.32 -19.81 -15.79
N SER A 331 19.17 -19.59 -17.10
CA SER A 331 18.68 -18.32 -17.65
C SER A 331 17.66 -18.55 -18.76
N LEU A 332 16.70 -17.62 -18.90
CA LEU A 332 15.74 -17.61 -20.00
C LEU A 332 16.16 -16.51 -20.99
N SER A 333 15.99 -16.77 -22.29
CA SER A 333 16.36 -15.84 -23.36
C SER A 333 15.39 -15.95 -24.53
N ALA A 334 15.24 -14.88 -25.31
CA ALA A 334 14.39 -14.85 -26.51
C ALA A 334 15.12 -14.20 -27.68
N GLY A 335 14.82 -14.63 -28.89
CA GLY A 335 15.49 -14.18 -30.09
C GLY A 335 15.04 -14.93 -31.34
N ILE A 336 16.01 -15.26 -32.19
CA ILE A 336 15.82 -15.70 -33.57
C ILE A 336 16.68 -16.92 -33.88
N VAL A 337 16.17 -17.84 -34.69
CA VAL A 337 16.89 -19.01 -35.18
C VAL A 337 16.87 -19.11 -36.69
N PHE A 338 17.97 -19.61 -37.23
CA PHE A 338 18.12 -20.15 -38.58
C PHE A 338 18.09 -21.67 -38.47
N SER A 339 17.18 -22.32 -39.18
CA SER A 339 16.92 -23.75 -39.09
C SER A 339 17.07 -24.41 -40.46
N THR A 340 17.74 -25.57 -40.52
CA THR A 340 17.80 -26.39 -41.74
C THR A 340 16.57 -27.30 -41.92
N ILE A 341 15.51 -27.11 -41.11
CA ILE A 341 14.21 -27.71 -41.42
C ILE A 341 13.46 -26.75 -42.33
N GLU A 342 13.24 -27.19 -43.57
CA GLU A 342 12.61 -26.41 -44.65
C GLU A 342 11.32 -25.69 -44.21
N SER A 343 11.08 -24.49 -44.74
CA SER A 343 9.72 -23.91 -44.79
C SER A 343 9.10 -24.32 -46.10
N ARG A 344 7.96 -25.02 -46.02
CA ARG A 344 7.15 -25.42 -47.18
C ARG A 344 5.68 -25.15 -46.90
N ARG A 345 5.05 -24.30 -47.72
CA ARG A 345 3.60 -24.03 -47.71
C ARG A 345 2.96 -24.63 -48.94
N LEU A 346 2.15 -25.67 -48.77
CA LEU A 346 1.44 -26.35 -49.85
C LEU A 346 0.28 -25.51 -50.37
N VAL A 347 0.22 -25.31 -51.69
CA VAL A 347 -0.84 -24.56 -52.38
C VAL A 347 -1.23 -25.22 -53.70
N ARG A 348 -2.43 -24.87 -54.20
CA ARG A 348 -2.88 -25.19 -55.57
C ARG A 348 -2.34 -24.11 -56.51
N GLN A 349 -1.35 -24.43 -57.35
CA GLN A 349 -0.73 -23.46 -58.28
C GLN A 349 -1.32 -23.59 -59.70
N PRO A 350 -1.64 -22.48 -60.39
CA PRO A 350 -2.07 -22.52 -61.78
C PRO A 350 -0.90 -22.89 -62.69
N SER A 351 -1.05 -23.93 -63.50
CA SER A 351 -0.01 -24.42 -64.41
C SER A 351 -0.61 -24.97 -65.70
N ARG A 352 0.21 -25.14 -66.74
CA ARG A 352 -0.25 -25.81 -67.96
C ARG A 352 -0.43 -27.30 -67.69
N VAL A 353 -1.61 -27.82 -68.02
CA VAL A 353 -1.91 -29.24 -67.99
C VAL A 353 -2.47 -29.62 -69.36
N PRO A 354 -1.60 -30.00 -70.31
CA PRO A 354 -2.02 -30.34 -71.67
C PRO A 354 -2.95 -31.55 -71.68
N THR A 355 -4.13 -31.39 -72.28
CA THR A 355 -5.03 -32.49 -72.65
C THR A 355 -4.88 -32.79 -74.13
N GLU A 356 -5.31 -33.98 -74.58
CA GLU A 356 -5.25 -34.36 -76.01
C GLU A 356 -6.06 -33.38 -76.89
N ASP A 357 -7.17 -32.85 -76.37
CA ASP A 357 -8.00 -31.84 -77.04
C ASP A 357 -7.46 -30.39 -76.94
N ASN A 358 -6.64 -30.08 -75.93
CA ASN A 358 -6.14 -28.71 -75.70
C ASN A 358 -4.73 -28.65 -75.08
N PRO A 359 -3.67 -28.44 -75.88
CA PRO A 359 -2.30 -28.35 -75.38
C PRO A 359 -1.98 -27.06 -74.60
N ASN A 360 -2.90 -26.10 -74.54
CA ASN A 360 -2.76 -24.84 -73.79
C ASN A 360 -3.71 -24.74 -72.58
N GLN A 361 -4.36 -25.84 -72.19
CA GLN A 361 -5.22 -25.87 -71.00
C GLN A 361 -4.43 -25.53 -69.73
N VAL A 362 -5.02 -24.68 -68.89
CA VAL A 362 -4.50 -24.32 -67.56
C VAL A 362 -5.31 -25.07 -66.52
N GLY A 363 -4.62 -25.87 -65.72
CA GLY A 363 -5.17 -26.60 -64.57
C GLY A 363 -4.50 -26.15 -63.27
N LEU A 364 -4.86 -26.79 -62.17
CA LEU A 364 -4.18 -26.62 -60.88
C LEU A 364 -3.21 -27.80 -60.67
N ARG A 365 -2.01 -27.51 -60.18
CA ARG A 365 -1.04 -28.52 -59.71
C ARG A 365 -0.71 -28.30 -58.24
N PHE A 366 -0.29 -29.35 -57.53
CA PHE A 366 0.30 -29.18 -56.21
C PHE A 366 1.67 -28.50 -56.35
N GLY A 367 1.92 -27.47 -55.54
CA GLY A 367 3.20 -26.76 -55.50
C GLY A 367 3.41 -26.02 -54.18
N TYR A 368 4.54 -25.35 -54.07
CA TYR A 368 4.95 -24.64 -52.86
C TYR A 368 4.98 -23.12 -53.07
N ASP A 369 4.34 -22.38 -52.17
CA ASP A 369 4.28 -20.90 -52.14
C ASP A 369 5.48 -20.30 -51.38
N GLU A 370 6.01 -21.09 -50.45
CA GLU A 370 7.33 -20.93 -49.83
C GLU A 370 8.05 -22.26 -50.05
N ASP A 371 9.25 -22.22 -50.62
CA ASP A 371 10.21 -23.33 -50.58
C ASP A 371 11.59 -22.75 -50.23
N SER A 372 12.10 -23.07 -49.04
CA SER A 372 13.39 -22.59 -48.55
C SER A 372 14.03 -23.64 -47.64
N ASP A 373 15.24 -24.06 -48.00
CA ASP A 373 16.09 -24.96 -47.20
C ASP A 373 16.45 -24.38 -45.82
N VAL A 374 16.32 -23.06 -45.65
CA VAL A 374 16.56 -22.36 -44.38
C VAL A 374 15.29 -21.63 -43.93
N THR A 375 14.77 -22.01 -42.75
CA THR A 375 13.69 -21.30 -42.07
C THR A 375 14.27 -20.29 -41.08
N PHE A 376 13.76 -19.06 -41.09
CA PHE A 376 13.96 -18.08 -40.03
C PHE A 376 12.73 -18.06 -39.10
N ALA A 377 12.95 -18.14 -37.79
CA ALA A 377 11.85 -18.17 -36.81
C ALA A 377 12.22 -17.50 -35.47
N PRO A 378 11.26 -16.83 -34.79
CA PRO A 378 11.43 -16.45 -33.39
C PRO A 378 11.53 -17.70 -32.47
N ALA A 379 12.27 -17.56 -31.38
CA ALA A 379 12.50 -18.63 -30.42
C ALA A 379 12.68 -18.13 -28.99
N VAL A 380 12.35 -19.00 -28.02
CA VAL A 380 12.61 -18.81 -26.59
C VAL A 380 13.43 -20.01 -26.09
N PHE A 381 14.54 -19.74 -25.41
CA PHE A 381 15.47 -20.75 -24.90
C PHE A 381 15.61 -20.67 -23.37
N PHE A 382 15.59 -21.85 -22.74
CA PHE A 382 16.06 -22.10 -21.39
C PHE A 382 17.50 -22.64 -21.46
N ASN A 383 18.42 -21.96 -20.77
CA ASN A 383 19.86 -22.18 -20.86
C ASN A 383 20.40 -22.65 -19.50
N ALA A 384 21.06 -23.80 -19.47
CA ALA A 384 21.74 -24.36 -18.32
C ALA A 384 23.26 -24.21 -18.46
N ARG A 385 23.83 -23.27 -17.70
CA ARG A 385 25.25 -22.90 -17.61
C ARG A 385 26.09 -24.09 -17.12
N LEU A 386 27.20 -24.37 -17.79
CA LEU A 386 28.19 -25.41 -17.42
C LEU A 386 29.58 -24.84 -17.09
N SER A 387 29.77 -23.54 -17.27
CA SER A 387 30.98 -22.80 -16.87
C SER A 387 30.59 -21.43 -16.32
N ASP A 388 31.27 -20.96 -15.26
CA ASP A 388 31.08 -19.62 -14.73
C ASP A 388 32.37 -18.79 -14.87
N SER A 389 32.49 -18.08 -15.99
CA SER A 389 33.47 -17.01 -16.18
C SER A 389 32.79 -15.63 -16.20
N PRO A 390 33.44 -14.56 -15.72
CA PRO A 390 32.81 -13.24 -15.67
C PRO A 390 32.45 -12.60 -17.03
N ARG A 391 32.89 -13.17 -18.17
CA ARG A 391 32.73 -12.58 -19.51
C ARG A 391 32.12 -13.52 -20.56
N TYR A 392 32.44 -14.80 -20.51
CA TYR A 392 32.03 -15.79 -21.51
C TYR A 392 31.59 -17.07 -20.79
N ASN A 393 30.34 -17.48 -20.97
CA ASN A 393 29.86 -18.75 -20.43
C ASN A 393 29.44 -19.67 -21.56
N TRP A 394 29.38 -20.96 -21.29
CA TRP A 394 28.82 -21.95 -22.19
C TRP A 394 28.04 -23.01 -21.40
N GLY A 395 27.14 -23.71 -22.09
CA GLY A 395 26.29 -24.71 -21.48
C GLY A 395 25.34 -25.36 -22.47
N ALA A 396 24.30 -26.03 -21.96
CA ALA A 396 23.24 -26.64 -22.76
C ALA A 396 22.02 -25.71 -22.84
N SER A 397 21.31 -25.70 -23.96
CA SER A 397 20.06 -24.95 -24.14
C SER A 397 18.96 -25.82 -24.72
N ALA A 398 17.77 -25.77 -24.12
CA ALA A 398 16.53 -26.32 -24.68
C ALA A 398 15.58 -25.16 -25.01
N GLY A 399 14.75 -25.28 -26.04
CA GLY A 399 13.92 -24.15 -26.48
C GLY A 399 12.68 -24.51 -27.28
N ILE A 400 11.84 -23.51 -27.45
CA ILE A 400 10.65 -23.51 -28.29
C ILE A 400 10.89 -22.54 -29.43
N VAL A 401 10.73 -23.03 -30.67
CA VAL A 401 10.82 -22.25 -31.90
C VAL A 401 9.41 -22.12 -32.47
N THR A 402 8.93 -20.90 -32.68
CA THR A 402 7.60 -20.66 -33.24
C THR A 402 7.69 -20.21 -34.69
N ALA A 403 7.01 -20.92 -35.58
CA ALA A 403 6.96 -20.60 -37.00
C ALA A 403 5.49 -20.41 -37.43
N ALA A 404 5.25 -19.51 -38.39
CA ALA A 404 3.98 -19.50 -39.11
C ALA A 404 3.92 -20.74 -40.01
N ALA A 405 2.79 -21.42 -40.04
CA ALA A 405 2.51 -22.51 -40.98
C ALA A 405 1.01 -22.54 -41.28
N ASP A 406 0.63 -22.32 -42.55
CA ASP A 406 -0.73 -22.52 -43.06
C ASP A 406 -1.81 -21.80 -42.22
N SER A 407 -1.56 -20.51 -41.90
CA SER A 407 -2.35 -19.64 -40.99
C SER A 407 -2.42 -20.05 -39.51
N THR A 408 -1.70 -21.10 -39.11
CA THR A 408 -1.58 -21.57 -37.72
C THR A 408 -0.18 -21.31 -37.13
N LEU A 409 -0.09 -21.29 -35.80
CA LEU A 409 1.18 -21.20 -35.08
C LEU A 409 1.77 -22.61 -34.91
N ARG A 410 2.87 -22.91 -35.61
CA ARG A 410 3.64 -24.14 -35.41
C ARG A 410 4.63 -23.97 -34.27
N ILE A 411 4.69 -24.98 -33.40
CA ILE A 411 5.69 -25.13 -32.35
C ILE A 411 6.66 -26.24 -32.76
N ASP A 412 7.90 -25.88 -33.00
CA ASP A 412 9.04 -26.78 -33.13
C ASP A 412 9.87 -26.74 -31.83
N TYR A 413 10.57 -27.83 -31.49
CA TYR A 413 11.39 -27.94 -30.28
C TYR A 413 12.87 -27.91 -30.61
N ALA A 414 13.68 -27.29 -29.74
CA ALA A 414 15.12 -27.12 -29.91
C ALA A 414 15.91 -27.72 -28.74
N LEU A 415 17.06 -28.34 -29.03
CA LEU A 415 18.04 -28.80 -28.04
C LEU A 415 19.46 -28.63 -28.58
N GLY A 416 20.37 -28.06 -27.80
CA GLY A 416 21.73 -27.79 -28.24
C GLY A 416 22.66 -27.28 -27.14
N LEU A 417 23.75 -26.67 -27.57
CA LEU A 417 24.69 -25.94 -26.74
C LEU A 417 24.54 -24.43 -26.97
N PHE A 418 24.94 -23.64 -25.99
CA PHE A 418 25.07 -22.19 -26.13
C PHE A 418 26.44 -21.69 -25.70
N ALA A 419 26.82 -20.52 -26.23
CA ALA A 419 27.86 -19.66 -25.68
C ALA A 419 27.28 -18.26 -25.44
N SER A 420 27.48 -17.70 -24.25
CA SER A 420 27.00 -16.35 -23.87
C SER A 420 28.14 -15.34 -23.79
N PHE A 421 27.83 -14.06 -24.04
CA PHE A 421 28.65 -12.93 -23.64
C PHE A 421 27.96 -12.17 -22.49
N ARG A 422 28.64 -12.15 -21.33
CA ARG A 422 28.15 -11.55 -20.07
C ARG A 422 26.75 -11.99 -19.62
N ASP A 423 26.31 -13.18 -20.07
CA ASP A 423 24.93 -13.68 -19.91
C ASP A 423 23.81 -12.80 -20.50
N VAL A 424 24.15 -11.78 -21.31
CA VAL A 424 23.18 -10.88 -21.97
C VAL A 424 22.84 -11.36 -23.38
N PHE A 425 23.84 -11.78 -24.15
CA PHE A 425 23.72 -12.24 -25.54
C PHE A 425 24.15 -13.70 -25.65
N TYR A 426 23.38 -14.52 -26.36
CA TYR A 426 23.58 -15.96 -26.50
C TYR A 426 23.66 -16.36 -27.97
N LEU A 427 24.66 -17.17 -28.30
CA LEU A 427 24.80 -17.91 -29.54
C LEU A 427 24.43 -19.37 -29.28
N HIS A 428 23.47 -19.92 -30.03
CA HIS A 428 23.00 -21.31 -29.88
C HIS A 428 23.40 -22.14 -31.10
N LEU A 429 23.81 -23.39 -30.87
CA LEU A 429 24.12 -24.39 -31.88
C LEU A 429 23.50 -25.72 -31.46
N GLY A 430 22.63 -26.31 -32.28
CA GLY A 430 21.89 -27.50 -31.86
C GLY A 430 21.09 -28.21 -32.94
N LEU A 431 20.19 -29.06 -32.48
CA LEU A 431 19.20 -29.78 -33.28
C LEU A 431 17.80 -29.22 -32.98
N GLN A 432 17.00 -29.09 -34.03
CA GLN A 432 15.58 -28.78 -33.95
C GLN A 432 14.79 -30.01 -34.40
N ALA A 433 13.66 -30.26 -33.77
CA ALA A 433 12.67 -31.24 -34.19
C ALA A 433 11.33 -30.51 -34.41
N GLY A 434 10.72 -30.70 -35.57
CA GLY A 434 9.51 -29.98 -35.96
C GLY A 434 8.57 -30.81 -36.81
N GLN A 435 7.26 -30.60 -36.67
CA GLN A 435 6.27 -31.21 -37.56
C GLN A 435 6.29 -30.48 -38.92
N ARG A 436 6.21 -31.23 -40.01
CA ARG A 436 6.07 -30.67 -41.37
C ARG A 436 4.92 -31.35 -42.10
N SER A 437 4.14 -30.55 -42.81
CA SER A 437 3.02 -30.99 -43.63
C SER A 437 3.56 -31.57 -44.95
N SER A 438 3.29 -32.84 -45.21
CA SER A 438 3.57 -33.54 -46.48
C SER A 438 2.25 -33.83 -47.21
N LEU A 439 2.26 -33.98 -48.54
CA LEU A 439 1.06 -34.36 -49.28
C LEU A 439 0.61 -35.78 -48.89
N ALA A 440 -0.65 -35.94 -48.50
CA ALA A 440 -1.22 -37.25 -48.21
C ALA A 440 -1.71 -37.95 -49.50
N GLY A 441 -2.19 -39.19 -49.37
CA GLY A 441 -2.87 -39.92 -50.45
C GLY A 441 -1.97 -40.42 -51.59
N GLY A 442 -0.66 -40.13 -51.55
CA GLY A 442 0.30 -40.51 -52.59
C GLY A 442 0.51 -39.45 -53.68
N PHE A 443 -0.16 -38.30 -53.58
CA PHE A 443 0.06 -37.15 -54.46
C PHE A 443 1.48 -36.61 -54.34
N LYS A 444 2.02 -36.10 -55.44
CA LYS A 444 3.34 -35.45 -55.51
C LYS A 444 3.23 -34.00 -55.96
N GLU A 445 4.28 -33.24 -55.66
CA GLU A 445 4.50 -31.93 -56.26
C GLU A 445 4.50 -32.03 -57.79
N GLY A 446 3.87 -31.06 -58.45
CA GLY A 446 3.75 -31.02 -59.90
C GLY A 446 2.72 -31.98 -60.50
N GLU A 447 2.04 -32.81 -59.72
CA GLU A 447 0.86 -33.56 -60.19
C GLU A 447 -0.37 -32.64 -60.26
N GLU A 448 -1.32 -32.94 -61.16
CA GLU A 448 -2.58 -32.21 -61.27
C GLU A 448 -3.45 -32.45 -60.04
N VAL A 449 -4.09 -31.39 -59.53
CA VAL A 449 -5.03 -31.45 -58.41
C VAL A 449 -6.38 -31.96 -58.94
N PRO A 450 -6.91 -33.10 -58.46
CA PRO A 450 -8.20 -33.60 -58.90
C PRO A 450 -9.31 -32.57 -58.68
N ALA A 451 -10.20 -32.41 -59.65
CA ALA A 451 -11.25 -31.38 -59.65
C ALA A 451 -12.30 -31.58 -58.53
N ASP A 452 -12.38 -32.78 -57.96
CA ASP A 452 -13.22 -33.18 -56.83
C ASP A 452 -12.52 -33.07 -55.47
N LEU A 453 -11.23 -32.74 -55.41
CA LEU A 453 -10.46 -32.68 -54.16
C LEU A 453 -10.89 -31.47 -53.31
N PRO A 454 -11.50 -31.67 -52.11
CA PRO A 454 -11.95 -30.57 -51.26
C PRO A 454 -10.78 -29.83 -50.61
N ASP A 455 -11.03 -28.64 -50.08
CA ASP A 455 -10.10 -27.92 -49.19
C ASP A 455 -10.42 -28.19 -47.70
N PRO A 456 -9.41 -28.19 -46.81
CA PRO A 456 -7.98 -28.00 -47.10
C PRO A 456 -7.34 -29.22 -47.79
N ILE A 457 -6.25 -28.97 -48.53
CA ILE A 457 -5.41 -30.02 -49.14
C ILE A 457 -5.09 -31.10 -48.08
N PRO A 458 -5.31 -32.41 -48.37
CA PRO A 458 -5.05 -33.45 -47.39
C PRO A 458 -3.54 -33.61 -47.17
N THR A 459 -3.11 -33.41 -45.92
CA THR A 459 -1.69 -33.46 -45.53
C THR A 459 -1.42 -34.44 -44.40
N THR A 460 -0.35 -35.21 -44.53
CA THR A 460 0.28 -35.96 -43.43
C THR A 460 1.21 -35.04 -42.63
N LYS A 461 1.43 -35.36 -41.34
CA LYS A 461 2.31 -34.59 -40.45
C LYS A 461 3.45 -35.46 -39.95
N ASP A 462 4.63 -35.25 -40.53
CA ASP A 462 5.83 -36.01 -40.20
C ASP A 462 6.79 -35.16 -39.34
N TRP A 463 7.52 -35.80 -38.44
CA TRP A 463 8.58 -35.13 -37.68
C TRP A 463 9.87 -35.09 -38.50
N LYS A 464 10.32 -33.88 -38.86
CA LYS A 464 11.67 -33.65 -39.39
C LYS A 464 12.61 -33.19 -38.27
N VAL A 465 13.86 -33.60 -38.38
CA VAL A 465 14.98 -33.13 -37.55
C VAL A 465 15.94 -32.34 -38.45
N GLY A 466 16.46 -31.23 -37.96
CA GLY A 466 17.45 -30.40 -38.65
C GLY A 466 18.40 -29.72 -37.67
N PHE A 467 19.38 -28.99 -38.19
CA PHE A 467 20.30 -28.19 -37.38
C PHE A 467 19.74 -26.79 -37.15
N LEU A 468 20.11 -26.17 -36.03
CA LEU A 468 19.79 -24.76 -35.73
C LEU A 468 21.05 -23.95 -35.37
N LEU A 469 21.06 -22.71 -35.84
CA LEU A 469 21.93 -21.63 -35.40
C LEU A 469 21.03 -20.52 -34.83
N GLY A 470 21.18 -20.20 -33.54
CA GLY A 470 20.33 -19.22 -32.85
C GLY A 470 21.10 -18.02 -32.29
N PHE A 471 20.44 -16.87 -32.24
CA PHE A 471 20.90 -15.68 -31.54
C PHE A 471 19.79 -15.16 -30.62
N SER A 472 20.07 -14.97 -29.34
CA SER A 472 19.06 -14.52 -28.38
C SER A 472 19.61 -13.56 -27.31
N LEU A 473 18.70 -12.85 -26.65
CA LEU A 473 18.97 -11.94 -25.54
C LEU A 473 18.28 -12.42 -24.26
N GLN A 474 18.92 -12.20 -23.10
CA GLN A 474 18.34 -12.57 -21.80
C GLN A 474 16.99 -11.87 -21.55
N LEU A 475 16.02 -12.62 -21.03
CA LEU A 475 14.79 -12.07 -20.47
C LEU A 475 15.00 -11.76 -18.98
N ASN A 476 14.76 -10.50 -18.58
CA ASN A 476 14.88 -10.01 -17.20
C ASN A 476 13.58 -10.13 -16.41
#